data_AF-A0ABD2GDE9-F1
#
_entry.id   AF-A0ABD2GDE9-F1
#
_cell.length_a   1.000
_cell.length_b   1.000
_cell.length_c   1.000
_cell.angle_alpha   90.00
_cell.angle_beta   90.00
_cell.angle_gamma   90.00
#
_symmetry.space_group_name_H-M   'P 1'
#
loop_
_entity.id
_entity.type
_entity.pdbx_description
1 polymer ?
#
loop_
_entity_poly.entity_id
_entity_poly.type
_entity_poly.pdbx_seq_one_letter_code
_entity_poly.pdbx_strand_id
1 'polypeptide(L)'
;MARLAIILILVLNFEAGIHGQIVYTRPGENAILPCVGRSFSDPTCSNVAWVFNRDATLPDVGIDFVSRSLDSDCSLVVKNVSAEDVGLYKCGGSEEVYLNLLTISPSPLDADPMRDGEVKLKCSLFSHSTSGFCQKSTIPWVDETGTVLLDEGVGYHFHGQEKCVSSLTVRQQSGHNRKYTCRFDQDSVTKIQSDYTPDFIGGNQTEISNPDNITVVPHSYAMWAVRIAGVVLIIVSTVLIIKRICNTTCILKDKNKFRNDEEVRYENGGVHLADARWP
;
A
#
# COMPACT_ATOMS: atom_id res chain seq x y z
N MET A 1 -17.00 1.73 53.80
CA MET A 1 -16.01 2.59 53.09
C MET A 1 -14.84 1.77 52.55
N ALA A 2 -14.02 1.12 53.41
CA ALA A 2 -12.85 0.34 52.96
C ALA A 2 -13.16 -0.89 52.07
N ARG A 3 -14.27 -1.60 52.31
CA ARG A 3 -14.65 -2.79 51.51
C ARG A 3 -15.09 -2.46 50.08
N LEU A 4 -15.74 -1.30 49.88
CA LEU A 4 -16.11 -0.80 48.55
C LEU A 4 -14.88 -0.33 47.78
N ALA A 5 -13.92 0.30 48.45
CA ALA A 5 -12.65 0.69 47.85
C ALA A 5 -11.82 -0.52 47.39
N ILE A 6 -11.79 -1.61 48.17
CA ILE A 6 -11.10 -2.86 47.79
C ILE A 6 -11.78 -3.53 46.59
N ILE A 7 -13.12 -3.53 46.54
CA ILE A 7 -13.87 -4.06 45.37
C ILE A 7 -13.61 -3.20 44.13
N LEU A 8 -13.57 -1.86 44.26
CA LEU A 8 -13.22 -0.96 43.15
C LEU A 8 -11.77 -1.14 42.67
N ILE A 9 -10.81 -1.37 43.58
CA ILE A 9 -9.41 -1.66 43.21
C ILE A 9 -9.27 -3.03 42.54
N LEU A 10 -10.06 -4.03 42.94
CA LEU A 10 -10.07 -5.35 42.30
C LEU A 10 -10.75 -5.32 40.92
N VAL A 11 -11.78 -4.49 40.74
CA VAL A 11 -12.46 -4.29 39.44
C VAL A 11 -11.57 -3.52 38.45
N LEU A 12 -10.68 -2.63 38.92
CA LEU A 12 -9.77 -1.86 38.07
C LEU A 12 -8.50 -2.61 37.63
N ASN A 13 -8.23 -3.81 38.16
CA ASN A 13 -7.02 -4.59 37.82
C ASN A 13 -7.32 -5.85 36.99
N PHE A 14 -8.53 -5.99 36.45
CA PHE A 14 -8.89 -7.14 35.60
C PHE A 14 -8.96 -6.78 34.12
N GLU A 15 -7.92 -6.11 33.62
CA GLU A 15 -7.49 -6.25 32.24
C GLU A 15 -6.14 -6.96 32.27
N ALA A 16 -6.17 -8.29 32.47
CA ALA A 16 -5.09 -9.14 32.01
C ALA A 16 -5.16 -9.17 30.47
N GLY A 17 -4.88 -8.01 29.88
CA GLY A 17 -4.79 -7.80 28.45
C GLY A 17 -3.58 -8.54 27.91
N ILE A 18 -3.73 -9.04 26.69
CA ILE A 18 -2.65 -9.61 25.89
C ILE A 18 -1.42 -8.70 26.03
N HIS A 19 -0.28 -9.25 26.42
CA HIS A 19 0.96 -8.51 26.73
C HIS A 19 1.67 -7.98 25.46
N GLY A 20 0.91 -7.61 24.44
CA GLY A 20 1.40 -7.13 23.15
C GLY A 20 0.35 -6.32 22.38
N GLN A 21 0.84 -5.39 21.57
CA GLN A 21 0.02 -4.51 20.75
C GLN A 21 -0.48 -5.22 19.48
N ILE A 22 -1.64 -4.83 18.98
CA ILE A 22 -2.25 -5.45 17.81
C ILE A 22 -2.42 -4.40 16.71
N VAL A 23 -1.92 -4.71 15.51
CA VAL A 23 -2.03 -3.89 14.31
C VAL A 23 -2.81 -4.66 13.26
N TYR A 24 -3.80 -4.01 12.66
CA TYR A 24 -4.59 -4.58 11.56
C TYR A 24 -4.31 -3.81 10.28
N THR A 25 -4.19 -4.52 9.16
CA THR A 25 -3.97 -3.91 7.84
C THR A 25 -4.72 -4.65 6.74
N ARG A 26 -4.80 -4.04 5.55
CA ARG A 26 -5.28 -4.68 4.31
C ARG A 26 -4.11 -5.02 3.37
N PRO A 27 -4.33 -5.92 2.39
CA PRO A 27 -3.32 -6.23 1.39
C PRO A 27 -2.85 -4.97 0.65
N GLY A 28 -1.54 -4.84 0.50
CA GLY A 28 -0.90 -3.75 -0.23
C GLY A 28 -0.78 -2.43 0.54
N GLU A 29 -1.36 -2.32 1.73
CA GLU A 29 -1.16 -1.15 2.59
C GLU A 29 0.19 -1.23 3.32
N ASN A 30 0.68 -0.09 3.80
CA ASN A 30 1.83 -0.05 4.70
C ASN A 30 1.35 -0.15 6.14
N ALA A 31 2.03 -0.94 6.96
CA ALA A 31 1.80 -1.01 8.40
C ALA A 31 2.97 -0.38 9.16
N ILE A 32 2.66 0.39 10.21
CA ILE A 32 3.63 0.94 11.15
C ILE A 32 3.47 0.19 12.46
N LEU A 33 4.51 -0.56 12.84
CA LEU A 33 4.52 -1.33 14.08
C LEU A 33 5.25 -0.51 15.14
N PRO A 34 4.54 -0.01 16.15
CA PRO A 34 5.13 0.87 17.15
C PRO A 34 6.04 0.12 18.11
N CYS A 35 7.04 0.83 18.65
CA CYS A 35 7.88 0.37 19.74
C CYS A 35 7.78 1.39 20.87
N VAL A 36 7.05 1.07 21.95
CA VAL A 36 6.51 2.04 22.92
C VAL A 36 7.17 1.93 24.30
N GLY A 37 7.93 0.88 24.58
CA GLY A 37 8.49 0.58 25.91
C GLY A 37 9.92 1.08 26.16
N ARG A 38 10.51 1.85 25.24
CA ARG A 38 11.77 2.57 25.49
C ARG A 38 11.65 4.04 25.10
N SER A 39 12.08 4.92 26.01
CA SER A 39 12.40 6.30 25.63
C SER A 39 13.66 6.26 24.77
N PHE A 40 13.47 6.24 23.45
CA PHE A 40 14.58 6.33 22.51
C PHE A 40 15.12 7.75 22.53
N SER A 41 16.26 7.93 23.19
CA SER A 41 17.03 9.18 23.17
C SER A 41 17.82 9.36 21.86
N ASP A 42 17.91 8.31 21.05
CA ASP A 42 18.66 8.26 19.81
C ASP A 42 17.71 8.20 18.59
N PRO A 43 17.62 9.27 17.77
CA PRO A 43 16.76 9.30 16.59
C PRO A 43 17.28 8.40 15.46
N THR A 44 18.49 7.85 15.58
CA THR A 44 19.06 6.91 14.58
C THR A 44 18.66 5.46 14.83
N CYS A 45 17.97 5.18 15.94
CA CYS A 45 17.49 3.84 16.30
C CYS A 45 18.59 2.78 16.35
N SER A 46 19.84 3.19 16.60
CA SER A 46 21.02 2.30 16.51
C SER A 46 20.97 1.12 17.50
N ASN A 47 20.19 1.26 18.59
CA ASN A 47 20.03 0.24 19.63
C ASN A 47 18.69 -0.53 19.52
N VAL A 48 17.95 -0.35 18.42
CA VAL A 48 16.64 -0.98 18.20
C VAL A 48 16.79 -2.11 17.20
N ALA A 49 16.51 -3.31 17.66
CA ALA A 49 16.42 -4.50 16.82
C ALA A 49 14.98 -4.98 16.78
N TRP A 50 14.54 -5.34 15.58
CA TRP A 50 13.26 -5.99 15.33
C TRP A 50 13.49 -7.45 14.94
N VAL A 51 12.75 -8.33 15.60
CA VAL A 51 12.71 -9.76 15.33
C VAL A 51 11.32 -10.12 14.83
N PHE A 52 11.25 -10.80 13.69
CA PHE A 52 9.99 -11.32 13.17
C PHE A 52 9.89 -12.83 13.46
N ASN A 53 8.73 -13.26 13.95
CA ASN A 53 8.37 -14.66 14.08
C ASN A 53 7.03 -14.91 13.36
N ARG A 54 7.09 -15.78 12.34
CA ARG A 54 5.91 -16.21 11.57
C ARG A 54 5.15 -17.35 12.26
N ASP A 55 5.82 -18.22 13.00
CA ASP A 55 5.26 -19.47 13.52
C ASP A 55 5.33 -19.56 15.06
N ALA A 56 4.15 -19.70 15.69
CA ALA A 56 4.02 -19.84 17.14
C ALA A 56 4.61 -21.17 17.70
N THR A 57 4.96 -22.13 16.84
CA THR A 57 5.35 -23.50 17.23
C THR A 57 6.84 -23.68 17.47
N LEU A 58 7.69 -22.78 16.98
CA LEU A 58 9.14 -22.88 17.16
C LEU A 58 9.70 -21.51 17.56
N PRO A 59 10.12 -21.33 18.83
CA PRO A 59 10.54 -20.03 19.33
C PRO A 59 11.84 -19.48 18.72
N ASP A 60 12.53 -20.23 17.85
CA ASP A 60 13.91 -19.90 17.42
C ASP A 60 14.26 -20.29 15.97
N VAL A 61 13.34 -20.89 15.19
CA VAL A 61 13.66 -21.46 13.86
C VAL A 61 13.23 -20.57 12.68
N GLY A 62 12.52 -19.46 12.96
CA GLY A 62 12.06 -18.50 11.95
C GLY A 62 12.31 -17.04 12.34
N ILE A 63 13.38 -16.78 13.11
CA ILE A 63 13.77 -15.42 13.51
C ILE A 63 14.49 -14.75 12.35
N ASP A 64 13.75 -13.95 11.59
CA ASP A 64 14.36 -13.04 10.62
C ASP A 64 14.66 -11.70 11.30
N PHE A 65 15.92 -11.27 11.20
CA PHE A 65 16.29 -9.90 11.48
C PHE A 65 15.70 -9.02 10.40
N VAL A 66 14.76 -8.16 10.79
CA VAL A 66 14.02 -7.37 9.81
C VAL A 66 14.85 -6.15 9.41
N SER A 67 15.49 -6.19 8.25
CA SER A 67 16.19 -5.03 7.63
C SER A 67 15.22 -4.10 6.88
N ARG A 68 14.09 -3.74 7.51
CA ARG A 68 13.12 -2.79 6.93
C ARG A 68 13.38 -1.36 7.43
N SER A 69 12.78 -0.41 6.73
CA SER A 69 12.83 1.01 7.08
C SER A 69 12.20 1.25 8.46
N LEU A 70 12.98 1.84 9.36
CA LEU A 70 12.48 2.38 10.62
C LEU A 70 12.02 3.83 10.42
N ASP A 71 10.99 4.23 11.14
CA ASP A 71 10.61 5.63 11.27
C ASP A 71 11.46 6.32 12.37
N SER A 72 11.34 7.64 12.50
CA SER A 72 12.08 8.49 13.45
C SER A 72 11.84 8.16 14.92
N ASP A 73 10.74 7.48 15.24
CA ASP A 73 10.39 6.97 16.57
C ASP A 73 10.79 5.49 16.76
N CYS A 74 11.57 4.93 15.82
CA CYS A 74 12.01 3.54 15.78
C CYS A 74 10.90 2.49 15.56
N SER A 75 9.71 2.94 15.17
CA SER A 75 8.65 2.06 14.68
C SER A 75 9.08 1.36 13.39
N LEU A 76 8.71 0.10 13.24
CA LEU A 76 9.01 -0.68 12.03
C LEU A 76 7.98 -0.40 10.95
N VAL A 77 8.42 0.03 9.77
CA VAL A 77 7.54 0.24 8.61
C VAL A 77 7.58 -1.00 7.71
N VAL A 78 6.46 -1.73 7.67
CA VAL A 78 6.23 -2.86 6.77
C VAL A 78 5.50 -2.36 5.55
N LYS A 79 6.18 -2.30 4.39
CA LYS A 79 5.60 -1.76 3.16
C LYS A 79 4.89 -2.84 2.36
N ASN A 80 3.79 -2.47 1.69
CA ASN A 80 3.04 -3.32 0.77
C ASN A 80 2.73 -4.70 1.37
N VAL A 81 2.03 -4.70 2.51
CA VAL A 81 1.83 -5.90 3.34
C VAL A 81 1.14 -7.01 2.56
N SER A 82 1.71 -8.22 2.66
CA SER A 82 1.14 -9.45 2.15
C SER A 82 0.84 -10.45 3.28
N ALA A 83 0.25 -11.60 2.96
CA ALA A 83 -0.01 -12.66 3.94
C ALA A 83 1.28 -13.21 4.58
N GLU A 84 2.44 -13.02 3.95
CA GLU A 84 3.73 -13.52 4.42
C GLU A 84 4.36 -12.65 5.52
N ASP A 85 3.92 -11.40 5.63
CA ASP A 85 4.38 -10.44 6.63
C ASP A 85 3.58 -10.56 7.95
N VAL A 86 2.47 -11.29 7.94
CA VAL A 86 1.62 -11.52 9.12
C VAL A 86 2.38 -12.36 10.15
N GLY A 87 2.35 -11.93 11.41
CA GLY A 87 3.03 -12.66 12.48
C GLY A 87 3.26 -11.81 13.73
N LEU A 88 4.12 -12.33 14.61
CA LEU A 88 4.57 -11.67 15.82
C LEU A 88 5.89 -10.95 15.55
N TYR A 89 5.92 -9.66 15.84
CA TYR A 89 7.12 -8.83 15.81
C TYR A 89 7.55 -8.51 17.23
N LYS A 90 8.85 -8.58 17.50
CA LYS A 90 9.44 -8.21 18.78
C LYS A 90 10.38 -7.03 18.62
N CYS A 91 10.08 -5.93 19.32
CA CYS A 91 10.98 -4.80 19.41
C CYS A 91 11.86 -4.90 20.65
N GLY A 92 13.17 -4.72 20.49
CA GLY A 92 14.12 -4.63 21.60
C GLY A 92 14.22 -5.87 22.50
N GLY A 93 13.64 -7.00 22.07
CA GLY A 93 13.64 -8.29 22.76
C GLY A 93 12.46 -8.55 23.72
N SER A 94 11.61 -7.56 23.99
CA SER A 94 10.54 -7.69 25.01
C SER A 94 9.15 -7.26 24.55
N GLU A 95 9.06 -6.27 23.66
CA GLU A 95 7.76 -5.71 23.24
C GLU A 95 7.19 -6.50 22.08
N GLU A 96 5.99 -7.06 22.27
CA GLU A 96 5.31 -7.87 21.27
C GLU A 96 4.30 -7.04 20.48
N VAL A 97 4.37 -7.12 19.15
CA VAL A 97 3.41 -6.49 18.24
C VAL A 97 2.90 -7.55 17.26
N TYR A 98 1.60 -7.75 17.22
CA TYR A 98 0.93 -8.71 16.35
C TYR A 98 0.40 -7.99 15.11
N LEU A 99 0.97 -8.28 13.94
CA LEU A 99 0.46 -7.79 12.66
C LEU A 99 -0.55 -8.80 12.10
N ASN A 100 -1.79 -8.34 11.91
CA ASN A 100 -2.88 -9.10 11.34
C ASN A 100 -3.36 -8.50 10.02
N LEU A 101 -3.84 -9.35 9.11
CA LEU A 101 -4.25 -8.95 7.77
C LEU A 101 -5.69 -9.42 7.48
N LEU A 102 -6.57 -8.48 7.11
CA LEU A 102 -7.93 -8.80 6.64
C LEU A 102 -7.95 -8.77 5.12
N THR A 103 -8.30 -9.90 4.49
CA THR A 103 -8.37 -9.99 3.02
C THR A 103 -9.72 -10.53 2.56
N ILE A 104 -10.13 -10.11 1.35
CA ILE A 104 -11.25 -10.68 0.62
C ILE A 104 -10.69 -11.35 -0.64
N SER A 105 -10.96 -12.65 -0.78
CA SER A 105 -10.61 -13.41 -1.97
C SER A 105 -11.88 -13.92 -2.65
N PRO A 106 -12.15 -13.55 -3.92
CA PRO A 106 -13.15 -14.24 -4.72
C PRO A 106 -12.65 -15.64 -5.09
N SER A 107 -13.52 -16.64 -5.07
CA SER A 107 -13.23 -17.93 -5.70
C SER A 107 -13.10 -17.73 -7.22
N PRO A 108 -12.19 -18.43 -7.90
CA PRO A 108 -12.22 -18.46 -9.35
C PRO A 108 -13.61 -18.89 -9.81
N LEU A 109 -14.15 -18.20 -10.82
CA LEU A 109 -15.34 -18.66 -11.53
C LEU A 109 -14.99 -20.05 -12.06
N ASP A 110 -15.60 -21.09 -11.50
CA ASP A 110 -15.39 -22.45 -11.99
C ASP A 110 -15.64 -22.46 -13.52
N ALA A 111 -14.88 -23.27 -14.24
CA ALA A 111 -15.01 -23.49 -15.68
C ALA A 111 -16.32 -24.22 -16.07
N ASP A 112 -17.37 -24.06 -15.27
CA ASP A 112 -18.73 -24.48 -15.55
C ASP A 112 -19.54 -23.24 -15.98
N PRO A 113 -19.67 -22.99 -17.30
CA PRO A 113 -20.41 -21.85 -17.85
C PRO A 113 -21.92 -21.88 -17.55
N MET A 114 -22.42 -22.81 -16.73
CA MET A 114 -23.82 -22.89 -16.30
C MET A 114 -24.16 -22.18 -14.97
N ARG A 115 -23.20 -21.63 -14.21
CA ARG A 115 -23.51 -20.90 -12.95
C ARG A 115 -23.56 -19.37 -13.11
N ASP A 116 -24.61 -18.91 -13.74
CA ASP A 116 -25.44 -17.71 -13.47
C ASP A 116 -24.82 -16.51 -12.71
N GLY A 117 -23.63 -16.05 -13.07
CA GLY A 117 -23.04 -14.79 -12.58
C GLY A 117 -22.84 -14.73 -11.05
N GLU A 118 -22.74 -15.86 -10.35
CA GLU A 118 -22.53 -15.90 -8.90
C GLU A 118 -21.04 -15.93 -8.55
N VAL A 119 -20.62 -15.10 -7.61
CA VAL A 119 -19.25 -15.05 -7.09
C VAL A 119 -19.27 -15.40 -5.61
N LYS A 120 -18.48 -16.40 -5.22
CA LYS A 120 -18.26 -16.74 -3.80
C LYS A 120 -17.06 -15.97 -3.26
N LEU A 121 -17.31 -15.14 -2.26
CA LEU A 121 -16.33 -14.35 -1.54
C LEU A 121 -15.95 -15.05 -0.24
N LYS A 122 -14.65 -15.07 0.05
CA LYS A 122 -14.12 -15.45 1.35
C LYS A 122 -13.43 -14.26 1.96
N CYS A 123 -13.88 -13.85 3.13
CA CYS A 123 -13.17 -12.87 3.95
C CYS A 123 -12.37 -13.61 5.03
N SER A 124 -11.06 -13.42 5.05
CA SER A 124 -10.14 -14.15 5.92
C SER A 124 -9.30 -13.19 6.74
N LEU A 125 -9.26 -13.39 8.06
CA LEU A 125 -8.31 -12.74 8.94
C LEU A 125 -7.10 -13.66 9.16
N PHE A 126 -5.93 -13.23 8.69
CA PHE A 126 -4.65 -13.88 8.96
C PHE A 126 -4.05 -13.32 10.24
N SER A 127 -3.58 -14.21 11.12
CA SER A 127 -3.01 -13.86 12.43
C SER A 127 -1.99 -14.92 12.89
N HIS A 128 -1.04 -14.53 13.74
CA HIS A 128 0.00 -15.41 14.32
C HIS A 128 -0.56 -16.56 15.17
N SER A 129 -1.72 -16.38 15.81
CA SER A 129 -2.38 -17.42 16.60
C SER A 129 -3.88 -17.43 16.34
N THR A 130 -4.27 -18.06 15.24
CA THR A 130 -5.67 -18.17 14.82
C THR A 130 -6.54 -19.04 15.75
N SER A 131 -5.94 -19.79 16.69
CA SER A 131 -6.66 -20.82 17.45
C SER A 131 -7.60 -20.27 18.54
N GLY A 132 -7.38 -19.03 19.03
CA GLY A 132 -8.22 -18.41 20.07
C GLY A 132 -8.87 -17.08 19.68
N PHE A 133 -8.25 -16.30 18.78
CA PHE A 133 -8.72 -14.94 18.42
C PHE A 133 -10.13 -14.95 17.81
N CYS A 134 -10.38 -15.87 16.87
CA CYS A 134 -11.66 -15.89 16.14
C CYS A 134 -12.78 -16.68 16.81
N GLN A 135 -12.55 -17.21 18.02
CA GLN A 135 -13.62 -17.83 18.80
C GLN A 135 -14.53 -16.78 19.46
N LYS A 136 -14.01 -15.58 19.72
CA LYS A 136 -14.73 -14.48 20.40
C LYS A 136 -14.96 -13.26 19.50
N SER A 137 -14.64 -13.35 18.22
CA SER A 137 -14.81 -12.26 17.25
C SER A 137 -15.70 -12.69 16.10
N THR A 138 -16.35 -11.71 15.48
CA THR A 138 -17.25 -11.93 14.34
C THR A 138 -16.73 -11.23 13.09
N ILE A 139 -17.04 -11.81 11.93
CA ILE A 139 -16.67 -11.31 10.62
C ILE A 139 -17.95 -11.14 9.78
N PRO A 140 -18.83 -10.18 10.12
CA PRO A 140 -20.04 -9.93 9.36
C PRO A 140 -19.73 -9.33 7.98
N TRP A 141 -20.66 -9.56 7.06
CA TRP A 141 -20.74 -8.83 5.80
C TRP A 141 -21.79 -7.74 5.91
N VAL A 142 -21.50 -6.59 5.30
CA VAL A 142 -22.35 -5.40 5.34
C VAL A 142 -22.55 -4.91 3.91
N ASP A 143 -23.78 -4.53 3.55
CA ASP A 143 -24.07 -3.93 2.24
C ASP A 143 -23.69 -2.44 2.17
N GLU A 144 -23.97 -1.82 1.02
CA GLU A 144 -23.73 -0.39 0.79
C GLU A 144 -24.51 0.54 1.75
N THR A 145 -25.59 0.07 2.37
CA THR A 145 -26.42 0.85 3.30
C THR A 145 -25.93 0.78 4.74
N GLY A 146 -24.95 -0.09 5.02
CA GLY A 146 -24.50 -0.38 6.38
C GLY A 146 -25.31 -1.49 7.07
N THR A 147 -26.19 -2.19 6.34
CA THR A 147 -27.01 -3.28 6.88
C THR A 147 -26.20 -4.57 6.91
N VAL A 148 -26.22 -5.25 8.07
CA VAL A 148 -25.55 -6.54 8.23
C VAL A 148 -26.32 -7.62 7.46
N LEU A 149 -25.62 -8.35 6.60
CA LEU A 149 -26.16 -9.44 5.82
C LEU A 149 -26.26 -10.71 6.69
N LEU A 150 -27.48 -11.21 6.84
CA LEU A 150 -27.80 -12.42 7.61
C LEU A 150 -28.40 -13.48 6.68
N ASP A 151 -28.12 -14.75 6.97
CA ASP A 151 -28.66 -15.95 6.31
C ASP A 151 -28.77 -15.82 4.78
N GLU A 152 -29.96 -15.56 4.24
CA GLU A 152 -30.20 -15.44 2.80
C GLU A 152 -31.02 -14.19 2.47
N GLY A 153 -30.68 -13.53 1.36
CA GLY A 153 -31.39 -12.35 0.88
C GLY A 153 -31.37 -12.19 -0.64
N VAL A 154 -31.89 -11.07 -1.13
CA VAL A 154 -32.05 -10.85 -2.57
C VAL A 154 -30.70 -10.62 -3.24
N GLY A 155 -30.19 -11.65 -3.91
CA GLY A 155 -28.93 -11.60 -4.65
C GLY A 155 -27.68 -11.78 -3.80
N TYR A 156 -27.83 -12.33 -2.58
CA TYR A 156 -26.71 -12.81 -1.77
C TYR A 156 -27.13 -13.99 -0.88
N HIS A 157 -26.15 -14.81 -0.50
CA HIS A 157 -26.31 -15.89 0.46
C HIS A 157 -25.10 -15.92 1.41
N PHE A 158 -25.35 -15.73 2.70
CA PHE A 158 -24.33 -15.75 3.74
C PHE A 158 -24.18 -17.18 4.28
N HIS A 159 -22.99 -17.75 4.13
CA HIS A 159 -22.71 -19.14 4.53
C HIS A 159 -22.23 -19.26 5.97
N GLY A 160 -22.16 -18.16 6.71
CA GLY A 160 -21.62 -18.14 8.07
C GLY A 160 -20.11 -17.91 8.13
N GLN A 161 -19.59 -18.05 9.36
CA GLN A 161 -18.18 -17.92 9.69
C GLN A 161 -17.66 -19.24 10.29
N GLU A 162 -16.54 -19.71 9.75
CA GLU A 162 -15.77 -20.83 10.27
C GLU A 162 -14.39 -20.34 10.69
N LYS A 163 -14.07 -20.42 11.99
CA LYS A 163 -12.82 -19.86 12.56
C LYS A 163 -12.68 -18.38 12.17
N CYS A 164 -11.61 -18.01 11.47
CA CYS A 164 -11.32 -16.66 11.00
C CYS A 164 -11.75 -16.42 9.55
N VAL A 165 -12.62 -17.26 8.99
CA VAL A 165 -13.05 -17.19 7.59
C VAL A 165 -14.57 -17.05 7.51
N SER A 166 -15.03 -15.98 6.89
CA SER A 166 -16.44 -15.69 6.64
C SER A 166 -16.74 -15.79 5.15
N SER A 167 -17.83 -16.46 4.79
CA SER A 167 -18.15 -16.78 3.39
C SER A 167 -19.47 -16.16 2.95
N LEU A 168 -19.46 -15.47 1.81
CA LEU A 168 -20.62 -14.81 1.21
C LEU A 168 -20.67 -15.14 -0.29
N THR A 169 -21.79 -15.65 -0.79
CA THR A 169 -22.06 -15.71 -2.23
C THR A 169 -22.85 -14.48 -2.62
N VAL A 170 -22.46 -13.81 -3.70
CA VAL A 170 -23.17 -12.65 -4.25
C VAL A 170 -23.47 -12.87 -5.73
N ARG A 171 -24.62 -12.39 -6.19
CA ARG A 171 -24.97 -12.36 -7.62
C ARG A 171 -24.41 -11.10 -8.26
N GLN A 172 -23.72 -11.27 -9.38
CA GLN A 172 -23.30 -10.18 -10.24
C GLN A 172 -24.55 -9.62 -10.94
N GLN A 173 -25.08 -8.53 -10.41
CA GLN A 173 -26.26 -7.87 -10.99
C GLN A 173 -25.80 -6.71 -11.88
N SER A 174 -26.11 -6.79 -13.17
CA SER A 174 -25.84 -5.70 -14.12
C SER A 174 -26.60 -4.43 -13.70
N GLY A 175 -25.89 -3.32 -13.51
CA GLY A 175 -26.48 -1.98 -13.35
C GLY A 175 -26.65 -1.44 -11.92
N HIS A 176 -26.27 -2.17 -10.87
CA HIS A 176 -26.25 -1.64 -9.49
C HIS A 176 -24.83 -1.63 -8.93
N ASN A 177 -24.28 -0.45 -8.60
CA ASN A 177 -22.97 -0.26 -7.95
C ASN A 177 -22.95 -0.80 -6.50
N ARG A 178 -23.17 -2.11 -6.33
CA ARG A 178 -23.20 -2.79 -5.03
C ARG A 178 -21.80 -2.86 -4.45
N LYS A 179 -21.73 -2.69 -3.14
CA LYS A 179 -20.49 -2.80 -2.39
C LYS A 179 -20.71 -3.69 -1.19
N TYR A 180 -19.90 -4.73 -1.07
CA TYR A 180 -19.94 -5.65 0.06
C TYR A 180 -18.73 -5.39 0.95
N THR A 181 -18.98 -4.99 2.19
CA THR A 181 -17.94 -4.68 3.16
C THR A 181 -17.80 -5.84 4.12
N CYS A 182 -16.64 -6.48 4.16
CA CYS A 182 -16.29 -7.41 5.22
C CYS A 182 -15.70 -6.64 6.40
N ARG A 183 -16.23 -6.88 7.60
CA ARG A 183 -15.79 -6.20 8.81
C ARG A 183 -15.30 -7.22 9.85
N PHE A 184 -14.21 -6.94 10.54
CA PHE A 184 -13.75 -7.75 11.67
C PHE A 184 -14.09 -7.01 12.97
N ASP A 185 -15.00 -7.61 13.74
CA ASP A 185 -15.50 -7.10 15.01
C ASP A 185 -14.98 -7.98 16.15
N GLN A 186 -14.27 -7.37 17.10
CA GLN A 186 -13.76 -8.02 18.30
C GLN A 186 -14.32 -7.29 19.52
N ASP A 187 -14.91 -8.05 20.45
CA ASP A 187 -15.60 -7.52 21.64
C ASP A 187 -16.66 -6.46 21.28
N SER A 188 -17.42 -6.71 20.21
CA SER A 188 -18.41 -5.79 19.62
C SER A 188 -17.85 -4.47 19.08
N VAL A 189 -16.53 -4.35 18.95
CA VAL A 189 -15.85 -3.17 18.38
C VAL A 189 -15.22 -3.55 17.05
N THR A 190 -15.56 -2.80 16.00
CA THR A 190 -14.91 -2.91 14.70
C THR A 190 -13.43 -2.54 14.79
N LYS A 191 -12.55 -3.47 14.42
CA LYS A 191 -11.10 -3.21 14.39
C LYS A 191 -10.59 -2.91 12.98
N ILE A 192 -11.16 -3.55 11.96
CA ILE A 192 -10.80 -3.33 10.56
C ILE A 192 -11.93 -3.74 9.62
N GLN A 193 -11.98 -3.14 8.43
CA GLN A 193 -12.89 -3.51 7.36
C GLN A 193 -12.18 -3.50 6.00
N SER A 194 -12.74 -4.24 5.05
CA SER A 194 -12.32 -4.30 3.66
C SER A 194 -13.53 -4.34 2.74
N ASP A 195 -13.43 -3.69 1.59
CA ASP A 195 -14.54 -3.50 0.66
C ASP A 195 -14.32 -4.36 -0.59
N TYR A 196 -15.41 -4.95 -1.10
CA TYR A 196 -15.46 -5.65 -2.36
C TYR A 196 -16.51 -5.02 -3.27
N THR A 197 -16.09 -4.60 -4.45
CA THR A 197 -16.97 -4.11 -5.53
C THR A 197 -16.94 -5.11 -6.68
N PRO A 198 -18.07 -5.73 -7.05
CA PRO A 198 -18.15 -6.59 -8.22
C PRO A 198 -17.83 -5.82 -9.51
N ASP A 199 -17.07 -6.40 -10.42
CA ASP A 199 -16.86 -5.81 -11.74
C ASP A 199 -18.14 -5.93 -12.58
N PHE A 200 -18.63 -4.84 -13.17
CA PHE A 200 -19.81 -4.86 -14.03
C PHE A 200 -19.46 -5.40 -15.42
N ILE A 201 -19.75 -6.66 -15.72
CA ILE A 201 -19.83 -7.11 -17.11
C ILE A 201 -21.25 -6.78 -17.60
N GLY A 202 -21.39 -5.65 -18.31
CA GLY A 202 -22.69 -5.20 -18.82
C GLY A 202 -22.68 -3.82 -19.45
N GLY A 203 -21.82 -3.60 -20.45
CA GLY A 203 -21.92 -2.47 -21.38
C GLY A 203 -22.37 -2.98 -22.75
N ASN A 204 -23.54 -2.52 -23.21
CA ASN A 204 -24.19 -2.85 -24.48
C ASN A 204 -23.23 -2.99 -25.67
N GLN A 205 -23.09 -4.21 -26.21
CA GLN A 205 -22.79 -4.41 -27.63
C GLN A 205 -24.11 -4.52 -28.38
N THR A 206 -24.74 -3.38 -28.68
CA THR A 206 -25.48 -3.26 -29.93
C THR A 206 -24.48 -2.89 -31.00
N GLU A 207 -23.71 -3.87 -31.48
CA GLU A 207 -23.09 -3.77 -32.80
C GLU A 207 -23.88 -4.66 -33.76
N ILE A 208 -24.47 -3.98 -34.72
CA ILE A 208 -25.11 -4.50 -35.91
C ILE A 208 -24.11 -5.43 -36.63
N SER A 209 -24.58 -6.64 -36.91
CA SER A 209 -24.08 -7.60 -37.91
C SER A 209 -22.88 -7.17 -38.78
N ASN A 210 -21.71 -7.76 -38.53
CA ASN A 210 -20.87 -8.34 -39.59
C ASN A 210 -19.81 -9.28 -38.99
N PRO A 211 -19.68 -10.54 -39.43
CA PRO A 211 -18.54 -11.38 -39.06
C PRO A 211 -17.41 -11.10 -40.06
N ASP A 212 -16.40 -10.31 -39.65
CA ASP A 212 -15.02 -10.44 -40.13
C ASP A 212 -14.16 -9.31 -39.52
N ASN A 213 -13.07 -9.70 -38.84
CA ASN A 213 -11.94 -8.88 -38.34
C ASN A 213 -11.86 -8.48 -36.84
N ILE A 214 -11.84 -9.46 -35.94
CA ILE A 214 -11.35 -9.22 -34.57
C ILE A 214 -9.84 -8.90 -34.59
N THR A 215 -9.49 -7.64 -34.36
CA THR A 215 -8.24 -7.24 -33.66
C THR A 215 -8.58 -6.20 -32.59
N VAL A 216 -9.13 -6.67 -31.46
CA VAL A 216 -9.37 -5.84 -30.29
C VAL A 216 -8.06 -5.71 -29.51
N VAL A 217 -7.36 -4.59 -29.71
CA VAL A 217 -6.24 -4.19 -28.84
C VAL A 217 -6.84 -3.65 -27.54
N PRO A 218 -6.44 -4.14 -26.35
CA PRO A 218 -7.00 -3.66 -25.08
C PRO A 218 -6.84 -2.14 -24.94
N HIS A 219 -7.91 -1.47 -24.50
CA HIS A 219 -8.03 -0.01 -24.30
C HIS A 219 -6.93 0.62 -23.41
N SER A 220 -6.07 -0.19 -22.79
CA SER A 220 -4.87 0.23 -22.06
C SER A 220 -3.71 0.66 -22.99
N TYR A 221 -3.53 0.00 -24.16
CA TYR A 221 -2.34 0.19 -24.98
C TYR A 221 -2.38 1.48 -25.82
N ALA A 222 -3.58 1.88 -26.28
CA ALA A 222 -3.76 3.12 -27.03
C ALA A 222 -3.43 4.37 -26.19
N MET A 223 -3.79 4.35 -24.90
CA MET A 223 -3.48 5.45 -23.99
C MET A 223 -1.98 5.54 -23.73
N TRP A 224 -1.30 4.41 -23.54
CA TRP A 224 0.16 4.37 -23.39
C TRP A 224 0.90 4.81 -24.65
N ALA A 225 0.46 4.39 -25.84
CA ALA A 225 1.06 4.81 -27.11
C ALA A 225 0.93 6.32 -27.34
N VAL A 226 -0.22 6.93 -27.01
CA VAL A 226 -0.43 8.38 -27.11
C VAL A 226 0.47 9.14 -26.11
N ARG A 227 0.64 8.62 -24.89
CA ARG A 227 1.54 9.22 -23.88
C ARG A 227 3.02 9.11 -24.32
N ILE A 228 3.45 7.98 -24.85
CA ILE A 228 4.81 7.78 -25.36
C ILE A 228 5.07 8.68 -26.58
N ALA A 229 4.14 8.74 -27.54
CA ALA A 229 4.24 9.63 -28.70
C ALA A 229 4.34 11.10 -28.27
N GLY A 230 3.56 11.51 -27.26
CA GLY A 230 3.65 12.84 -26.67
C GLY A 230 5.02 13.15 -26.07
N VAL A 231 5.60 12.21 -25.31
CA VAL A 231 6.95 12.37 -24.73
C VAL A 231 8.02 12.44 -25.82
N VAL A 232 7.94 11.61 -26.87
CA VAL A 232 8.87 11.64 -27.99
C VAL A 232 8.80 12.97 -28.75
N LEU A 233 7.60 13.51 -28.99
CA LEU A 233 7.44 14.83 -29.62
C LEU A 233 8.03 15.96 -28.76
N ILE A 234 7.93 15.87 -27.44
CA ILE A 234 8.54 16.85 -26.52
C ILE A 234 10.07 16.74 -26.57
N ILE A 235 10.63 15.52 -26.61
CA ILE A 235 12.09 15.32 -26.72
C ILE A 235 12.60 15.83 -28.08
N VAL A 236 11.90 15.53 -29.17
CA VAL A 236 12.31 15.98 -30.51
C VAL A 236 12.21 17.50 -30.63
N SER A 237 11.13 18.10 -30.14
CA SER A 237 10.97 19.57 -30.17
C SER A 237 12.01 20.28 -29.30
N THR A 238 12.33 19.76 -28.11
CA THR A 238 13.40 20.33 -27.27
C THR A 238 14.77 20.21 -27.92
N VAL A 239 15.09 19.08 -28.55
CA VAL A 239 16.35 18.92 -29.33
C VAL A 239 16.40 19.87 -30.52
N LEU A 240 15.29 20.05 -31.25
CA LEU A 240 15.21 21.00 -32.36
C LEU A 240 15.34 22.45 -31.90
N ILE A 241 14.75 22.81 -30.76
CA ILE A 241 14.90 24.13 -30.15
C ILE A 241 16.35 24.35 -29.71
N ILE A 242 16.97 23.37 -29.04
CA ILE A 242 18.40 23.44 -28.67
C ILE A 242 19.27 23.57 -29.91
N LYS A 243 19.00 22.80 -30.97
CA LYS A 243 19.76 22.89 -32.24
C LYS A 243 19.55 24.24 -32.93
N ARG A 244 18.35 24.83 -32.86
CA ARG A 244 18.02 26.15 -33.42
C ARG A 244 18.64 27.30 -32.60
N ILE A 245 18.63 27.19 -31.27
CA ILE A 245 19.31 28.11 -30.36
C ILE A 245 20.82 28.02 -30.62
N CYS A 246 21.40 26.82 -30.64
CA CYS A 246 22.82 26.60 -30.90
C CYS A 246 23.23 27.07 -32.31
N ASN A 247 22.37 26.91 -33.32
CA ASN A 247 22.60 27.50 -34.64
C ASN A 247 22.63 29.04 -34.58
N THR A 248 21.80 29.66 -33.73
CA THR A 248 21.75 31.12 -33.57
C THR A 248 22.94 31.66 -32.75
N THR A 249 23.38 30.96 -31.70
CA THR A 249 24.54 31.35 -30.88
C THR A 249 25.89 30.96 -31.51
N CYS A 250 25.97 29.92 -32.34
CA CYS A 250 27.19 29.62 -33.11
C CYS A 250 27.45 30.68 -34.19
N ILE A 251 26.40 31.23 -34.81
CA ILE A 251 26.52 32.34 -35.79
C ILE A 251 27.07 33.62 -35.12
N LEU A 252 26.77 33.87 -33.84
CA LEU A 252 27.34 35.01 -33.11
C LEU A 252 28.80 34.80 -32.68
N LYS A 253 29.24 33.54 -32.51
CA LYS A 253 30.64 33.23 -32.21
C LYS A 253 31.53 33.35 -33.46
N ASP A 254 30.99 33.06 -34.64
CA ASP A 254 31.67 33.23 -35.92
C ASP A 254 31.79 34.71 -36.31
N LYS A 255 30.70 35.49 -36.14
CA LYS A 255 30.72 36.94 -36.41
C LYS A 255 31.59 37.77 -35.46
N ASN A 256 31.80 37.32 -34.22
CA ASN A 256 32.76 37.95 -33.30
C ASN A 256 34.22 37.53 -33.56
N LYS A 257 34.47 36.47 -34.33
CA LYS A 257 35.83 36.06 -34.70
C LYS A 257 36.35 36.85 -35.91
N PHE A 258 35.47 37.31 -36.79
CA PHE A 258 35.84 38.09 -37.98
C PHE A 258 35.99 39.60 -37.74
N ARG A 259 35.66 40.12 -36.55
CA ARG A 259 35.66 41.56 -36.22
C ARG A 259 36.82 42.00 -35.30
N ASN A 260 37.84 41.16 -35.09
CA ASN A 260 38.97 41.48 -34.20
C ASN A 260 40.34 41.48 -34.90
N ASP A 261 40.39 41.34 -36.23
CA ASP A 261 41.62 41.47 -37.02
C ASP A 261 41.55 42.69 -37.94
N GLU A 262 41.36 43.89 -37.40
CA GLU A 262 41.86 45.08 -38.07
C GLU A 262 42.19 46.21 -37.08
N GLU A 263 43.40 46.72 -37.24
CA GLU A 263 43.97 47.97 -36.72
C GLU A 263 44.73 47.95 -35.38
N VAL A 264 46.02 47.65 -35.54
CA VAL A 264 47.16 48.12 -34.75
C VAL A 264 47.32 49.63 -34.89
N ARG A 265 47.36 50.43 -33.80
CA ARG A 265 48.47 51.38 -33.54
C ARG A 265 48.47 52.04 -32.15
N TYR A 266 49.70 52.16 -31.65
CA TYR A 266 50.29 52.67 -30.41
C TYR A 266 49.77 54.02 -29.85
N GLU A 267 49.83 54.18 -28.51
CA GLU A 267 50.85 55.02 -27.85
C GLU A 267 50.88 54.91 -26.30
N ASN A 268 52.08 54.64 -25.80
CA ASN A 268 52.80 55.20 -24.63
C ASN A 268 52.11 55.45 -23.27
N GLY A 269 52.73 54.87 -22.22
CA GLY A 269 53.05 55.63 -20.99
C GLY A 269 53.17 54.83 -19.68
N GLY A 270 54.40 54.64 -19.18
CA GLY A 270 54.74 54.55 -17.73
C GLY A 270 54.54 53.18 -17.04
N VAL A 271 55.53 52.29 -16.97
CA VAL A 271 56.62 52.16 -15.94
C VAL A 271 56.12 52.04 -14.48
N HIS A 272 56.16 50.83 -13.88
CA HIS A 272 57.16 50.46 -12.84
C HIS A 272 56.94 49.02 -12.31
N LEU A 273 58.05 48.26 -12.28
CA LEU A 273 58.24 47.03 -11.51
C LEU A 273 58.19 47.31 -9.99
N ALA A 274 57.67 46.34 -9.22
CA ALA A 274 58.40 45.74 -8.09
C ALA A 274 57.65 44.52 -7.50
N ASP A 275 58.32 43.38 -7.60
CA ASP A 275 58.42 42.20 -6.74
C ASP A 275 57.52 41.99 -5.50
N ALA A 276 56.96 40.77 -5.48
CA ALA A 276 56.92 39.76 -4.40
C ALA A 276 56.82 40.17 -2.92
N ARG A 277 55.86 39.57 -2.21
CA ARG A 277 56.07 38.45 -1.24
C ARG A 277 54.88 38.33 -0.28
N TRP A 278 54.36 37.10 -0.16
CA TRP A 278 53.35 36.67 0.81
C TRP A 278 53.92 36.56 2.23
N PRO A 279 53.05 36.65 3.25
CA PRO A 279 52.97 35.66 4.32
C PRO A 279 51.76 34.72 4.14
#